data_AF-A0A4R4BQV5-F1
#
_entry.id   AF-A0A4R4BQV5-F1
#
_cell.length_a   1.000
_cell.length_b   1.000
_cell.length_c   1.000
_cell.angle_alpha   90.00
_cell.angle_beta   90.00
_cell.angle_gamma   90.00
#
_symmetry.space_group_name_H-M   'P 1'
#
loop_
_entity.id
_entity.type
_entity.pdbx_description
1 polymer ?
#
loop_
_entity_poly.entity_id
_entity_poly.type
_entity_poly.pdbx_seq_one_letter_code
_entity_poly.pdbx_strand_id
1 'polypeptide(L)'
;MNKKANTIFFMLGATIFNVVITVVSFVILLVIYGKWIVPLLPAESAPMGLPLVFVGAIVVSFVVYRRALKWFMKRVDVDKHFDPLFRSKRSVRRD
;
A
#
# COMPACT_ATOMS: atom_id res chain seq x y z
N MET A 1 23.98 9.97 -12.71
CA MET A 1 23.00 10.36 -11.65
C MET A 1 23.37 9.64 -10.37
N ASN A 2 23.40 10.34 -9.23
CA ASN A 2 23.84 9.78 -7.96
C ASN A 2 22.81 8.74 -7.46
N LYS A 3 23.24 7.52 -7.09
CA LYS A 3 22.34 6.43 -6.66
C LYS A 3 21.41 6.83 -5.50
N LYS A 4 21.86 7.77 -4.67
CA LYS A 4 21.07 8.39 -3.59
C LYS A 4 19.83 9.15 -4.11
N ALA A 5 19.96 9.90 -5.21
CA ALA A 5 18.85 10.66 -5.77
C ALA A 5 17.74 9.72 -6.30
N ASN A 6 18.10 8.65 -7.01
CA ASN A 6 17.14 7.65 -7.48
C ASN A 6 16.36 7.02 -6.32
N THR A 7 17.03 6.76 -5.21
CA THR A 7 16.43 6.18 -4.00
C THR A 7 15.40 7.13 -3.38
N ILE A 8 15.70 8.43 -3.32
CA ILE A 8 14.77 9.46 -2.82
C ILE A 8 13.54 9.56 -3.72
N PHE A 9 13.74 9.62 -5.05
CA PHE A 9 12.61 9.65 -6.00
C PHE A 9 11.75 8.39 -5.91
N PHE A 10 12.35 7.22 -5.68
CA PHE A 10 11.59 5.99 -5.47
C PHE A 10 10.76 6.04 -4.19
N MET A 11 11.32 6.51 -3.08
CA MET A 11 10.58 6.67 -1.82
C MET A 11 9.41 7.66 -1.96
N LEU A 12 9.63 8.79 -2.64
CA LEU A 12 8.58 9.76 -2.96
C LEU A 12 7.48 9.13 -3.83
N GLY A 13 7.87 8.47 -4.92
CA GLY A 13 6.93 7.77 -5.80
C GLY A 13 6.14 6.67 -5.08
N ALA A 14 6.81 5.87 -4.24
CA ALA A 14 6.19 4.84 -3.43
C ALA A 14 5.20 5.41 -2.40
N THR A 15 5.52 6.56 -1.81
CA THR A 15 4.64 7.26 -0.86
C THR A 15 3.39 7.78 -1.56
N ILE A 16 3.55 8.46 -2.69
CA ILE A 16 2.42 8.93 -3.51
C ILE A 16 1.55 7.75 -3.94
N PHE A 17 2.17 6.68 -4.44
CA PHE A 17 1.46 5.46 -4.85
C PHE A 17 0.68 4.83 -3.69
N ASN A 18 1.25 4.80 -2.48
CA ASN A 18 0.56 4.29 -1.29
C ASN A 18 -0.67 5.13 -0.92
N VAL A 19 -0.55 6.46 -0.95
CA VAL A 19 -1.68 7.37 -0.71
C VAL A 19 -2.78 7.14 -1.75
N VAL A 20 -2.42 7.05 -3.03
CA VAL A 20 -3.36 6.79 -4.12
C VAL A 20 -4.09 5.46 -3.92
N ILE A 21 -3.39 4.37 -3.61
CA ILE A 21 -4.03 3.08 -3.34
C ILE A 21 -4.99 3.18 -2.16
N THR A 22 -4.62 3.90 -1.10
CA THR A 22 -5.46 4.06 0.08
C THR A 22 -6.74 4.82 -0.23
N VAL A 23 -6.65 5.94 -0.95
CA VAL A 23 -7.82 6.72 -1.39
C VAL A 23 -8.72 5.87 -2.30
N VAL A 24 -8.15 5.18 -3.29
CA VAL A 24 -8.92 4.32 -4.20
C VAL A 24 -9.61 3.20 -3.43
N SER A 25 -8.90 2.53 -2.51
CA SER A 25 -9.47 1.45 -1.68
C SER A 25 -10.60 1.97 -0.80
N PHE A 26 -10.44 3.17 -0.22
CA PHE A 26 -11.46 3.81 0.59
C PHE A 26 -12.71 4.13 -0.22
N VAL A 27 -12.57 4.74 -1.39
CA VAL A 27 -13.70 5.05 -2.27
C VAL A 27 -14.43 3.77 -2.70
N ILE A 28 -13.70 2.73 -3.10
CA ILE A 28 -14.29 1.44 -3.48
C ILE A 28 -15.10 0.85 -2.33
N LEU A 29 -14.51 0.77 -1.12
CA LEU A 29 -15.21 0.21 0.04
C LEU A 29 -16.38 1.08 0.49
N LEU A 30 -16.28 2.40 0.37
CA LEU A 30 -17.38 3.32 0.66
C LEU A 30 -18.57 3.08 -0.28
N VAL A 31 -18.30 2.90 -1.58
CA VAL A 31 -19.35 2.58 -2.58
C VAL A 31 -19.96 1.22 -2.30
N ILE A 32 -19.15 0.21 -1.97
CA ILE A 32 -19.65 -1.12 -1.60
C ILE A 32 -20.52 -1.02 -0.34
N TYR A 33 -20.02 -0.36 0.71
CA TYR A 33 -20.75 -0.18 1.96
C TYR A 33 -22.07 0.55 1.73
N GLY A 34 -22.06 1.70 1.06
CA GLY A 34 -23.25 2.51 0.81
C GLY A 34 -24.30 1.81 -0.05
N LYS A 35 -23.89 1.06 -1.07
CA LYS A 35 -24.84 0.39 -1.98
C LYS A 35 -25.31 -0.98 -1.52
N TRP A 36 -24.46 -1.74 -0.82
CA TRP A 36 -24.74 -3.15 -0.51
C TRP A 36 -24.98 -3.40 0.98
N ILE A 37 -24.30 -2.66 1.87
CA ILE A 37 -24.35 -2.92 3.30
C ILE A 37 -25.39 -2.04 4.00
N VAL A 38 -25.43 -0.73 3.71
CA VAL A 38 -26.40 0.20 4.31
C VAL A 38 -27.86 -0.26 4.16
N PRO A 39 -28.33 -0.75 2.99
CA PRO A 39 -29.71 -1.20 2.84
C PRO A 39 -30.08 -2.43 3.70
N LEU A 40 -29.08 -3.17 4.17
CA LEU A 40 -29.26 -4.37 5.01
C LEU A 40 -29.18 -4.08 6.50
N LEU A 41 -28.79 -2.86 6.88
CA LEU A 41 -28.51 -2.49 8.27
C LEU A 41 -29.63 -1.63 8.87
N PRO A 42 -29.89 -1.75 10.19
CA PRO A 42 -30.74 -0.80 10.92
C PRO A 42 -30.15 0.61 10.87
N ALA A 43 -31.01 1.64 10.74
CA ALA A 43 -30.61 3.05 10.61
C ALA A 43 -29.70 3.54 11.75
N GLU A 44 -29.87 2.98 12.95
CA GLU A 44 -29.09 3.30 14.16
C GLU A 44 -27.59 2.93 14.04
N SER A 45 -27.26 1.96 13.18
CA SER A 45 -25.88 1.46 12.99
C SER A 45 -25.09 2.21 11.92
N ALA A 46 -25.76 3.07 11.14
CA ALA A 46 -25.14 3.82 10.04
C ALA A 46 -23.92 4.67 10.46
N PRO A 47 -23.89 5.34 11.65
CA PRO A 47 -22.75 6.15 12.06
C PRO A 47 -21.45 5.35 12.27
N MET A 48 -21.55 4.07 12.69
CA MET A 48 -20.37 3.22 12.90
C MET A 48 -19.76 2.68 11.60
N GLY A 49 -20.50 2.78 10.49
CA GLY A 49 -20.06 2.29 9.19
C GLY A 49 -18.83 3.00 8.64
N LEU A 50 -18.76 4.33 8.77
CA LEU A 50 -17.68 5.11 8.18
C LEU A 50 -16.31 4.78 8.82
N PRO A 51 -16.15 4.73 10.16
CA PRO A 51 -14.93 4.24 10.80
C PRO A 51 -14.54 2.82 10.35
N LEU A 52 -15.51 1.90 10.23
CA LEU A 52 -15.25 0.52 9.80
C LEU A 52 -14.74 0.47 8.36
N VAL A 53 -15.35 1.22 7.45
CA VAL A 53 -14.90 1.36 6.06
C VAL A 53 -13.49 1.94 6.00
N PHE A 54 -13.20 2.94 6.84
CA PHE A 54 -11.88 3.56 6.91
C PHE A 54 -10.79 2.57 7.35
N VAL A 55 -11.02 1.83 8.43
CA VAL A 55 -10.10 0.78 8.89
C VAL A 55 -9.96 -0.32 7.84
N GLY A 56 -11.07 -0.76 7.25
CA GLY A 56 -11.09 -1.72 6.16
C GLY A 56 -10.25 -1.26 4.97
N ALA A 57 -10.32 0.02 4.61
CA ALA A 57 -9.56 0.60 3.51
C ALA A 57 -8.05 0.58 3.77
N ILE A 58 -7.62 0.84 5.01
CA ILE A 58 -6.20 0.74 5.39
C ILE A 58 -5.71 -0.71 5.25
N VAL A 59 -6.49 -1.68 5.71
CA VAL A 59 -6.11 -3.10 5.61
C VAL A 59 -6.03 -3.54 4.15
N VAL A 60 -7.05 -3.20 3.36
CA VAL A 60 -7.10 -3.53 1.93
C VAL A 60 -5.96 -2.84 1.17
N SER A 61 -5.72 -1.55 1.43
CA SER A 61 -4.65 -0.80 0.76
C SER A 61 -3.29 -1.40 1.06
N PHE A 62 -3.04 -1.83 2.30
CA PHE A 62 -1.80 -2.50 2.67
C PHE A 62 -1.57 -3.80 1.91
N VAL A 63 -2.61 -4.63 1.77
CA VAL A 63 -2.53 -5.89 1.01
C VAL A 63 -2.29 -5.64 -0.48
N VAL A 64 -3.00 -4.67 -1.06
CA VAL A 64 -2.88 -4.28 -2.47
C VAL A 64 -1.49 -3.70 -2.73
N TYR A 65 -1.03 -2.75 -1.91
CA TYR A 65 0.29 -2.15 -1.99
C TYR A 65 1.38 -3.20 -1.90
N ARG A 66 1.31 -4.13 -0.92
CA ARG A 66 2.29 -5.21 -0.78
C ARG A 66 2.37 -6.10 -2.02
N ARG A 67 1.23 -6.43 -2.63
CA ARG A 67 1.18 -7.21 -3.88
C ARG A 67 1.77 -6.43 -5.05
N ALA A 68 1.37 -5.17 -5.22
CA ALA A 68 1.87 -4.29 -6.27
C ALA A 68 3.39 -4.10 -6.16
N LEU A 69 3.90 -3.84 -4.95
CA LEU A 69 5.32 -3.69 -4.69
C LEU A 69 6.10 -4.97 -5.00
N LYS A 70 5.61 -6.15 -4.58
CA LYS A 70 6.23 -7.44 -4.95
C LYS A 70 6.27 -7.65 -6.45
N TRP A 71 5.23 -7.25 -7.17
CA TRP A 71 5.19 -7.37 -8.62
C TRP A 71 6.17 -6.40 -9.31
N PHE A 72 6.25 -5.16 -8.81
CA PHE A 72 7.22 -4.17 -9.26
C PHE A 72 8.67 -4.65 -9.06
N MET A 73 9.00 -5.16 -7.87
CA MET A 73 10.34 -5.69 -7.56
C MET A 73 10.74 -6.90 -8.40
N LYS A 74 9.79 -7.67 -8.95
CA LYS A 74 10.09 -8.76 -9.90
C LYS A 74 10.40 -8.26 -11.30
N ARG A 75 9.91 -7.08 -11.67
CA ARG A 75 10.04 -6.50 -13.02
C ARG A 75 11.23 -5.53 -13.10
N VAL A 76 11.64 -4.95 -11.98
CA VAL A 76 12.71 -3.95 -11.91
C VAL A 76 13.93 -4.56 -11.22
N ASP A 77 15.08 -4.47 -11.88
CA ASP A 77 16.36 -4.92 -11.36
C ASP A 77 16.87 -3.92 -10.31
N VAL A 78 16.35 -4.04 -9.09
CA VAL A 78 16.47 -3.02 -8.03
C VAL A 78 17.94 -2.72 -7.70
N ASP A 79 18.79 -3.74 -7.71
CA ASP A 79 20.23 -3.65 -7.41
C ASP A 79 21.02 -2.81 -8.44
N LYS A 80 20.49 -2.70 -9.67
CA LYS A 80 21.14 -1.95 -10.75
C LYS A 80 20.80 -0.46 -10.73
N HIS A 81 19.63 -0.10 -10.20
CA HIS A 81 19.08 1.26 -10.27
C HIS A 81 19.02 2.00 -8.93
N PHE A 82 19.08 1.28 -7.81
CA PHE A 82 18.95 1.82 -6.47
C PHE A 82 20.12 1.37 -5.60
N ASP A 83 20.59 2.25 -4.71
CA ASP A 83 21.45 1.79 -3.62
C ASP A 83 20.60 0.96 -2.65
N PRO A 84 21.14 -0.15 -2.10
CA PRO A 84 20.37 -1.03 -1.23
C PRO A 84 19.89 -0.26 0.00
N LEU A 85 18.59 0.07 0.01
CA LEU A 85 17.88 0.68 1.13
C LEU A 85 17.93 -0.18 2.39
N PHE A 86 17.99 -1.50 2.20
CA PHE A 86 18.25 -2.47 3.24
C PHE A 86 19.51 -3.24 2.84
N ARG A 87 20.68 -2.79 3.29
CA ARG A 87 21.85 -3.67 3.36
C ARG A 87 21.48 -4.81 4.30
N SER A 88 20.93 -5.89 3.75
CA SER A 88 20.89 -7.16 4.43
C SER A 88 22.34 -7.49 4.73
N LYS A 89 22.75 -7.35 5.99
CA LYS A 89 23.94 -8.01 6.51
C LYS A 89 23.65 -9.50 6.38
N ARG A 90 23.84 -10.06 5.19
CA ARG A 90 24.02 -11.50 5.04
C ARG A 90 25.31 -11.77 5.79
N SER A 91 25.19 -12.22 7.04
CA SER A 91 26.32 -12.74 7.80
C SER A 91 26.94 -13.79 6.91
N VAL A 92 28.14 -13.51 6.43
CA VAL A 92 28.99 -14.50 5.81
C VAL A 92 29.22 -15.56 6.88
N ARG A 93 28.37 -16.60 6.89
CA ARG A 93 28.65 -17.81 7.64
C ARG A 93 29.72 -18.53 6.84
N ARG A 94 30.97 -18.18 7.12
CA ARG A 94 32.11 -19.03 6.86
C ARG A 94 32.00 -20.14 7.89
N ASP A 95 31.70 -21.34 7.43
CA ASP A 95 32.10 -22.62 8.01
C ASP A 95 32.13 -23.63 6.84
#